data_AF-A0A0N0CZL0-F1
#
_entry.id   AF-A0A0N0CZL0-F1
#
_cell.length_a   1.000
_cell.length_b   1.000
_cell.length_c   1.000
_cell.angle_alpha   90.00
_cell.angle_beta   90.00
_cell.angle_gamma   90.00
#
_symmetry.space_group_name_H-M   'P 1'
#
loop_
_entity.id
_entity.type
_entity.pdbx_description
1 polymer ?
#
loop_
_entity_poly.entity_id
_entity_poly.type
_entity_poly.pdbx_seq_one_letter_code
_entity_poly.pdbx_strand_id
1 'polypeptide(L)'
;MGIFGDTINFDESFNKETIIDLLKKHFEKELIIEKESDTFFKLKILNYKGKGNGYIELFFSEDNDYTLEVETSLDKMSMSLGVKIIDFLKKNIV
;
A
#
# COMPACT_ATOMS: atom_id res chain seq x y z
N MET A 1 12.29 -11.86 -11.26
CA MET A 1 11.64 -11.82 -9.94
C MET A 1 10.19 -11.44 -10.19
N GLY A 2 9.22 -12.25 -9.78
CA GLY A 2 7.81 -11.86 -9.92
C GLY A 2 7.43 -10.91 -8.80
N ILE A 3 6.59 -9.93 -9.10
CA ILE A 3 5.96 -9.01 -8.16
C ILE A 3 4.46 -9.18 -8.39
N PHE A 4 3.68 -9.25 -7.31
CA PHE A 4 2.22 -9.20 -7.42
C PHE A 4 1.79 -7.77 -7.14
N GLY A 5 1.11 -7.15 -8.10
CA GLY A 5 0.59 -5.81 -7.91
C GLY A 5 -0.66 -5.51 -8.72
N ASP A 6 -1.32 -4.44 -8.31
CA ASP A 6 -2.53 -3.92 -8.95
C ASP A 6 -2.45 -2.40 -8.97
N THR A 7 -3.18 -1.80 -9.91
CA THR A 7 -3.23 -0.35 -10.10
C THR A 7 -4.61 0.14 -9.67
N ILE A 8 -4.64 1.13 -8.78
CA ILE A 8 -5.86 1.74 -8.28
C ILE A 8 -5.91 3.18 -8.77
N ASN A 9 -6.97 3.51 -9.50
CA ASN A 9 -7.25 4.89 -9.88
C ASN A 9 -8.23 5.49 -8.86
N PHE A 10 -7.98 6.71 -8.38
CA PHE A 10 -8.80 7.39 -7.38
C PHE A 10 -9.10 8.83 -7.80
N ASP A 11 -10.15 9.42 -7.24
CA ASP A 11 -10.59 10.77 -7.61
C ASP A 11 -9.66 11.88 -7.09
N GLU A 12 -9.77 13.08 -7.66
CA GLU A 12 -9.01 14.28 -7.28
C GLU A 12 -9.13 14.69 -5.82
N SER A 13 -10.23 14.27 -5.19
CA SER A 13 -10.48 14.42 -3.76
C SER A 13 -9.58 13.59 -2.85
N PHE A 14 -8.90 12.55 -3.38
CA PHE A 14 -7.98 11.72 -2.62
C PHE A 14 -6.53 12.09 -2.92
N ASN A 15 -5.83 12.56 -1.89
CA ASN A 15 -4.39 12.77 -1.94
C ASN A 15 -3.63 11.63 -1.23
N LYS A 16 -2.32 11.55 -1.49
CA LYS A 16 -1.42 10.56 -0.88
C LYS A 16 -1.52 10.49 0.65
N GLU A 17 -1.67 11.61 1.33
CA GLU A 17 -1.78 11.66 2.79
C GLU A 17 -3.06 11.00 3.29
N THR A 18 -4.18 11.21 2.60
CA THR A 18 -5.47 10.62 2.93
C THR A 18 -5.43 9.09 2.80
N ILE A 19 -4.80 8.58 1.73
CA ILE A 19 -4.61 7.14 1.55
C ILE A 19 -3.74 6.55 2.66
N ILE A 20 -2.63 7.22 2.99
CA ILE A 20 -1.74 6.79 4.07
C ILE A 20 -2.49 6.77 5.41
N ASP A 21 -3.28 7.79 5.72
CA ASP A 21 -4.03 7.86 6.97
C ASP A 21 -5.13 6.80 7.05
N LEU A 22 -5.81 6.49 5.94
CA LEU A 22 -6.76 5.38 5.86
C LEU A 22 -6.08 4.04 6.15
N LEU A 23 -4.91 3.81 5.55
CA LEU A 23 -4.15 2.58 5.75
C LEU A 23 -3.61 2.46 7.17
N LYS A 24 -3.09 3.54 7.76
CA LYS A 24 -2.71 3.57 9.18
C LYS A 24 -3.89 3.23 10.06
N LYS A 25 -5.03 3.90 9.87
CA LYS A 25 -6.20 3.71 10.74
C LYS A 25 -6.74 2.28 10.70
N HIS A 26 -6.71 1.64 9.54
CA HIS A 26 -7.26 0.29 9.38
C HIS A 26 -6.24 -0.82 9.68
N PHE A 27 -4.96 -0.60 9.39
CA PHE A 27 -3.91 -1.62 9.45
C PHE A 27 -2.75 -1.26 10.41
N GLU A 28 -2.91 -0.31 11.34
CA GLU A 28 -1.86 0.14 12.29
C GLU A 28 -1.17 -1.00 13.05
N LYS A 29 -1.84 -2.12 13.27
CA LYS A 29 -1.30 -3.29 14.00
C LYS A 29 -0.54 -4.27 13.10
N GLU A 30 -0.70 -4.14 11.78
CA GLU A 30 -0.18 -5.05 10.75
C GLU A 30 0.93 -4.40 9.90
N LEU A 31 1.00 -3.07 9.86
CA LEU A 31 1.92 -2.31 9.00
C LEU A 31 2.82 -1.36 9.80
N ILE A 32 4.09 -1.28 9.42
CA ILE A 32 4.95 -0.11 9.66
C ILE A 32 5.01 0.67 8.35
N ILE A 33 4.72 1.96 8.41
CA ILE A 33 4.89 2.86 7.27
C ILE A 33 6.29 3.45 7.31
N GLU A 34 7.11 3.08 6.33
CA GLU A 34 8.43 3.66 6.11
C GLU A 34 8.30 4.67 4.96
N LYS A 35 8.30 5.97 5.28
CA LYS A 35 8.33 7.01 4.24
C LYS A 35 9.70 6.96 3.56
N GLU A 36 9.75 6.64 2.27
CA GLU A 36 10.99 6.62 1.50
C GLU A 36 11.19 7.90 0.68
N SER A 37 10.14 8.52 0.12
CA SER A 37 10.25 9.81 -0.56
C SER A 37 8.93 10.60 -0.61
N ASP A 38 8.89 11.71 -1.35
CA ASP A 38 7.67 12.49 -1.57
C ASP A 38 6.74 11.89 -2.65
N THR A 39 7.26 11.01 -3.50
CA THR A 39 6.57 10.38 -4.64
C THR A 39 6.30 8.89 -4.40
N PHE A 40 7.01 8.32 -3.43
CA PHE A 40 7.03 6.90 -3.17
C PHE A 40 6.94 6.63 -1.67
N PHE A 41 6.02 5.73 -1.33
CA PHE A 41 5.82 5.28 0.04
C PHE A 41 5.98 3.78 0.12
N LYS A 42 6.84 3.32 1.04
CA LYS A 42 6.99 1.90 1.32
C LYS A 42 6.25 1.54 2.60
N LEU A 43 5.30 0.64 2.49
CA LEU A 43 4.60 0.04 3.61
C LEU A 43 5.29 -1.28 3.93
N LYS A 44 6.03 -1.33 5.03
CA LYS A 44 6.61 -2.58 5.51
C LYS A 44 5.57 -3.35 6.29
N ILE A 45 5.31 -4.58 5.87
CA ILE A 45 4.38 -5.45 6.61
C ILE A 45 5.12 -6.02 7.80
N LEU A 46 4.57 -5.87 8.99
CA LEU A 46 5.03 -6.60 10.16
C LEU A 46 4.27 -7.92 10.27
N ASN A 47 5.00 -9.02 10.42
CA ASN A 47 4.40 -10.23 10.98
C ASN A 47 4.18 -10.04 12.50
N TYR A 48 3.32 -10.85 13.11
CA TYR A 48 2.95 -10.91 14.55
C TYR A 48 4.14 -10.94 15.55
N LYS A 49 5.38 -11.03 15.07
CA LYS A 49 6.61 -11.02 15.89
C LYS A 49 7.56 -9.85 15.58
N GLY A 50 7.09 -8.80 14.90
CA GLY A 50 7.93 -7.66 14.49
C GLY A 50 9.02 -8.02 13.46
N LYS A 51 8.97 -9.24 12.90
CA LYS A 51 9.90 -9.75 11.88
C LYS A 51 9.12 -10.00 10.60
N GLY A 52 8.99 -8.97 9.79
CA GLY A 52 8.44 -9.07 8.44
C GLY A 52 9.55 -8.97 7.40
N ASN A 53 9.66 -9.97 6.53
CA ASN A 53 10.40 -9.86 5.27
C ASN A 53 9.48 -9.40 4.11
N GLY A 54 8.22 -9.12 4.44
CA GLY A 54 7.18 -8.72 3.51
C GLY A 54 7.10 -7.21 3.39
N TYR A 55 6.89 -6.72 2.18
CA TYR A 55 6.66 -5.31 1.93
C TYR A 55 5.55 -5.10 0.92
N ILE A 56 4.93 -3.93 1.03
CA ILE A 56 3.97 -3.39 0.08
C ILE A 56 4.51 -2.03 -0.33
N GLU A 57 4.75 -1.84 -1.62
CA GLU A 57 5.22 -0.58 -2.17
C GLU A 57 4.04 0.14 -2.81
N LEU A 58 3.88 1.40 -2.43
CA LEU A 58 2.86 2.31 -2.93
C LEU A 58 3.53 3.37 -3.78
N PHE A 59 3.38 3.27 -5.09
CA PHE A 59 3.89 4.26 -6.03
C PHE A 59 2.76 5.21 -6.42
N PHE A 60 2.95 6.50 -6.12
CA PHE A 60 2.09 7.56 -6.60
C PHE A 60 2.74 8.14 -7.85
N SER A 61 2.08 8.05 -9.00
CA SER A 61 2.62 8.60 -10.24
C SER A 61 2.63 10.13 -10.16
N GLU A 62 3.78 10.77 -10.34
CA GLU A 62 3.88 12.23 -10.43
C GLU A 62 3.18 12.80 -11.68
N ASP A 63 3.02 11.96 -12.71
CA ASP A 63 2.38 12.34 -13.98
C ASP A 63 0.86 12.04 -13.99
N ASN A 64 0.41 11.14 -13.11
CA ASN A 64 -1.00 10.79 -12.91
C ASN A 64 -1.29 10.84 -11.40
N ASP A 65 -1.62 12.03 -10.89
CA ASP A 65 -1.91 12.32 -9.46
C ASP A 65 -2.95 11.39 -8.78
N TYR A 66 -3.58 10.54 -9.59
CA TYR A 66 -4.75 9.74 -9.28
C TYR A 66 -4.51 8.24 -9.44
N THR A 67 -3.26 7.81 -9.63
CA THR A 67 -2.91 6.41 -9.83
C THR A 67 -1.96 5.91 -8.75
N LEU A 68 -2.35 4.81 -8.10
CA LEU A 68 -1.61 4.14 -7.03
C LEU A 68 -1.27 2.73 -7.49
N GLU A 69 0.02 2.45 -7.61
CA GLU A 69 0.49 1.08 -7.86
C GLU A 69 0.82 0.44 -6.52
N VAL A 70 0.22 -0.73 -6.28
CA VAL A 70 0.44 -1.53 -5.08
C VAL A 70 1.28 -2.72 -5.48
N GLU A 71 2.55 -2.78 -5.09
CA GLU A 71 3.41 -3.94 -5.34
C GLU A 71 3.70 -4.70 -4.05
N THR A 72 3.67 -6.03 -4.09
CA THR A 72 3.90 -6.87 -2.90
C THR A 72 4.93 -7.97 -3.16
N SER A 73 5.66 -8.34 -2.10
CA SER A 73 6.55 -9.51 -2.14
C SER A 73 5.77 -10.81 -2.32
N LEU A 74 6.33 -11.77 -3.06
CA LEU A 74 5.69 -13.05 -3.42
C LEU A 74 5.46 -14.04 -2.25
N ASP A 75 5.78 -13.67 -1.02
CA ASP A 75 5.46 -14.53 0.10
C ASP A 75 3.94 -14.52 0.35
N LYS A 76 3.39 -15.68 0.73
CA LYS A 76 1.93 -15.86 0.88
C LYS A 76 1.29 -14.87 1.85
N MET A 77 2.03 -14.39 2.86
CA MET A 77 1.52 -13.46 3.85
C MET A 77 1.37 -12.07 3.25
N SER A 78 2.40 -11.59 2.55
CA SER A 78 2.39 -10.28 1.89
C SER A 78 1.41 -10.23 0.74
N MET A 79 1.28 -11.30 -0.04
CA MET A 79 0.25 -11.37 -1.08
C MET A 79 -1.17 -11.30 -0.48
N SER A 80 -1.43 -12.04 0.60
CA SER A 80 -2.74 -12.02 1.27
C SER A 80 -3.08 -10.63 1.83
N LEU A 81 -2.12 -9.96 2.46
CA LEU A 81 -2.32 -8.60 2.96
C LEU A 81 -2.41 -7.58 1.83
N GLY A 82 -1.61 -7.73 0.77
CA GLY A 82 -1.69 -6.92 -0.45
C GLY A 82 -3.08 -6.93 -1.06
N VAL A 83 -3.67 -8.12 -1.23
CA VAL A 83 -5.05 -8.27 -1.72
C VAL A 83 -6.05 -7.56 -0.81
N LYS A 84 -5.90 -7.66 0.52
CA LYS A 84 -6.77 -6.95 1.47
C LYS A 84 -6.64 -5.44 1.37
N ILE A 85 -5.41 -4.93 1.23
CA ILE A 85 -5.16 -3.49 1.07
C ILE A 85 -5.79 -2.99 -0.23
N ILE A 86 -5.58 -3.71 -1.34
CA ILE A 86 -6.17 -3.36 -2.64
C ILE A 86 -7.69 -3.33 -2.56
N ASP A 87 -8.31 -4.37 -1.99
CA ASP A 87 -9.78 -4.44 -1.83
C ASP A 87 -10.31 -3.34 -0.90
N PHE A 88 -9.60 -3.05 0.19
CA PHE A 88 -9.95 -1.96 1.11
C PHE A 88 -9.90 -0.60 0.41
N LEU A 89 -8.81 -0.33 -0.30
CA LEU A 89 -8.65 0.92 -1.04
C LEU A 89 -9.73 1.05 -2.11
N LYS A 90 -9.94 0.03 -2.96
CA LYS A 90 -10.99 0.03 -3.98
C LYS A 90 -12.41 0.26 -3.42
N LYS A 91 -12.67 -0.01 -2.14
CA LYS A 91 -13.96 0.26 -1.48
C LYS A 91 -14.09 1.65 -0.87
N ASN A 92 -12.98 2.34 -0.63
CA ASN A 92 -12.96 3.60 0.11
C ASN A 92 -12.49 4.80 -0.73
N ILE A 93 -11.78 4.58 -1.84
CA ILE A 93 -11.20 5.64 -2.69
C ILE A 93 -11.64 5.60 -4.17
N VAL A 94 -12.38 4.56 -4.58
CA VAL A 94 -13.03 4.42 -5.91
C VAL A 94 -14.54 4.55 -5.73
#